data_AF-C6DF14-F1
#
_entry.id   AF-C6DF14-F1
#
_cell.length_a   1.000
_cell.length_b   1.000
_cell.length_c   1.000
_cell.angle_alpha   90.00
_cell.angle_beta   90.00
_cell.angle_gamma   90.00
#
_symmetry.space_group_name_H-M   'P 1'
#
loop_
_entity.id
_entity.type
_entity.pdbx_description
1 polymer ?
#
loop_
_entity_poly.entity_id
_entity_poly.type
_entity_poly.pdbx_seq_one_letter_code
_entity_poly.pdbx_strand_id
1 'polypeptide(L)'
;MNDLKYKILKLFSHPTSAFFLFGFISFFITIFLTHEASRNAWKVERQNLDITIKTYESYNAGGEVTEADITRKTGSYVSARMRTWVFNTRDVRSECINRLSSSDLTFNDMAIIRICQNKLPSIGEYAGKGTLTIIFPVLSPTDELLGIRIRTTSETPPPSFLYTLTSLGSATIILSVVILSVILGSLLSLLAKKYLIELPIIARYDDLTGYLRRDAFFLAANKAFSIANLTKRPVSVILIDIDYFKQVNDSFGHSVGDDALKFVADTFKKSFRREDIFGRIGGDEFAIVLPNTGIDDAYTIVDRARERVSNTPCETAAGKIRLTVSIGLVEYHVAKEDLIEVMKRADDNLYTAKKTRNATAK
;
A
#
# COMPACT_ATOMS: atom_id res chain seq x y z
N MET A 1 -7.34 -21.54 -4.29
CA MET A 1 -6.64 -20.28 -3.97
C MET A 1 -5.39 -20.64 -3.18
N ASN A 2 -4.18 -20.45 -3.74
CA ASN A 2 -2.93 -20.95 -3.14
C ASN A 2 -2.72 -20.43 -1.71
N ASP A 3 -2.27 -21.30 -0.80
CA ASP A 3 -1.95 -20.97 0.61
C ASP A 3 -1.00 -19.77 0.73
N LEU A 4 -0.07 -19.63 -0.22
CA LEU A 4 0.82 -18.48 -0.33
C LEU A 4 0.06 -17.16 -0.58
N LYS A 5 -0.94 -17.14 -1.47
CA LYS A 5 -1.75 -15.95 -1.74
C LYS A 5 -2.56 -15.56 -0.51
N TYR A 6 -3.09 -16.52 0.24
CA TYR A 6 -3.84 -16.25 1.47
C TYR A 6 -2.94 -15.69 2.58
N LYS A 7 -1.74 -16.27 2.77
CA LYS A 7 -0.76 -15.76 3.74
C LYS A 7 -0.28 -14.36 3.40
N ILE A 8 0.01 -14.10 2.12
CA ILE A 8 0.34 -12.76 1.62
C ILE A 8 -0.82 -11.80 1.88
N LEU A 9 -2.05 -12.15 1.49
CA LEU A 9 -3.22 -11.30 1.71
C LEU A 9 -3.42 -10.98 3.20
N LYS A 10 -3.26 -11.98 4.08
CA LYS A 10 -3.37 -11.81 5.52
C LYS A 10 -2.29 -10.88 6.07
N LEU A 11 -1.06 -11.01 5.59
CA LEU A 11 0.05 -10.12 5.94
C LEU A 11 -0.19 -8.68 5.49
N PHE A 12 -0.72 -8.47 4.28
CA PHE A 12 -1.04 -7.13 3.76
C PHE A 12 -2.32 -6.52 4.35
N SER A 13 -3.22 -7.35 4.90
CA SER A 13 -4.48 -6.90 5.52
C SER A 13 -4.32 -6.49 6.99
N HIS A 14 -3.16 -6.76 7.59
CA HIS A 14 -2.92 -6.39 8.98
C HIS A 14 -2.36 -4.96 9.08
N PRO A 15 -2.98 -4.06 9.87
CA PRO A 15 -2.61 -2.64 9.87
C PRO A 15 -1.15 -2.38 10.24
N THR A 16 -0.60 -3.16 11.17
CA THR A 16 0.78 -2.97 11.64
C THR A 16 1.83 -3.37 10.62
N SER A 17 1.64 -4.48 9.89
CA SER A 17 2.58 -4.90 8.85
C SER A 17 2.52 -3.98 7.65
N ALA A 18 1.33 -3.50 7.26
CA ALA A 18 1.18 -2.47 6.25
C ALA A 18 1.89 -1.17 6.66
N PHE A 19 1.71 -0.71 7.90
CA PHE A 19 2.39 0.46 8.46
C PHE A 19 3.92 0.38 8.29
N PHE A 20 4.53 -0.72 8.72
CA PHE A 20 5.99 -0.89 8.62
C PHE A 20 6.45 -1.00 7.17
N LEU A 21 5.74 -1.76 6.33
CA LEU A 21 6.15 -1.99 4.95
C LEU A 21 6.09 -0.70 4.11
N PHE A 22 4.96 0.00 4.13
CA PHE A 22 4.78 1.22 3.34
C PHE A 22 5.68 2.35 3.88
N GLY A 23 5.78 2.50 5.21
CA GLY A 23 6.64 3.51 5.82
C GLY A 23 8.12 3.29 5.52
N PHE A 24 8.61 2.05 5.64
CA PHE A 24 10.01 1.72 5.38
C PHE A 24 10.35 1.92 3.90
N ILE A 25 9.58 1.36 2.97
CA ILE A 25 9.84 1.50 1.53
C ILE A 25 9.81 2.98 1.12
N SER A 26 8.80 3.72 1.57
CA SER A 26 8.66 5.15 1.28
C SER A 26 9.83 5.97 1.82
N PHE A 27 10.31 5.67 3.02
CA PHE A 27 11.45 6.36 3.62
C PHE A 27 12.72 6.22 2.77
N PHE A 28 13.11 4.99 2.41
CA PHE A 28 14.32 4.75 1.62
C PHE A 28 14.23 5.36 0.22
N ILE A 29 13.09 5.22 -0.46
CA ILE A 29 12.88 5.80 -1.80
C ILE A 29 12.94 7.32 -1.72
N THR A 30 12.25 7.93 -0.75
CA THR A 30 12.19 9.40 -0.64
C THR A 30 13.55 10.00 -0.31
N ILE A 31 14.33 9.36 0.56
CA ILE A 31 15.69 9.81 0.86
C ILE A 31 16.57 9.72 -0.38
N PHE A 32 16.53 8.60 -1.09
CA PHE A 32 17.32 8.41 -2.30
C PHE A 32 16.99 9.46 -3.37
N LEU A 33 15.69 9.67 -3.63
CA LEU A 33 15.23 10.67 -4.60
C LEU A 33 15.62 12.10 -4.19
N THR A 34 15.46 12.44 -2.92
CA THR A 34 15.81 13.77 -2.41
C THR A 34 17.32 14.01 -2.48
N HIS A 35 18.12 12.99 -2.17
CA HIS A 35 19.58 13.07 -2.27
C HIS A 35 20.03 13.27 -3.71
N GLU A 36 19.48 12.49 -4.65
CA GLU A 36 19.81 12.62 -6.07
C GLU A 36 19.35 13.97 -6.64
N ALA A 37 18.20 14.47 -6.21
CA ALA A 37 17.73 15.81 -6.57
C ALA A 37 18.69 16.90 -6.08
N SER A 38 19.15 16.85 -4.82
CA SER A 38 20.13 17.80 -4.28
C SER A 38 21.46 17.74 -5.03
N ARG A 39 21.93 16.52 -5.38
CA ARG A 39 23.15 16.32 -6.18
C ARG A 39 23.02 16.89 -7.58
N ASN A 40 21.88 16.71 -8.23
CA ASN A 40 21.65 17.25 -9.57
C ASN A 40 21.52 18.77 -9.55
N ALA A 41 20.87 19.36 -8.54
CA ALA A 41 20.85 20.81 -8.33
C ALA A 41 22.27 21.37 -8.16
N TRP A 42 23.11 20.70 -7.36
CA TRP A 42 24.52 21.06 -7.20
C TRP A 42 25.30 21.01 -8.53
N LYS A 43 25.14 19.93 -9.33
CA LYS A 43 25.80 19.81 -10.64
C LYS A 43 25.40 20.94 -11.59
N VAL A 44 24.10 21.30 -11.62
CA VAL A 44 23.58 22.38 -12.47
C VAL A 44 24.14 23.74 -12.03
N GLU A 45 24.14 24.05 -10.72
CA GLU A 45 24.75 25.29 -10.22
C GLU A 45 26.25 25.37 -10.53
N ARG A 46 26.98 24.26 -10.37
CA ARG A 46 28.39 24.15 -10.76
C ARG A 46 28.60 24.40 -12.25
N GLN A 47 27.79 23.78 -13.12
CA GLN A 47 27.89 23.99 -14.56
C GLN A 47 27.55 25.44 -14.97
N ASN A 48 26.56 26.07 -14.32
CA ASN A 48 26.21 27.46 -14.53
C ASN A 48 27.32 28.41 -14.07
N LEU A 49 28.05 28.05 -13.01
CA LEU A 49 29.29 28.72 -12.65
C LEU A 49 30.26 28.68 -13.83
N ASP A 50 30.60 27.49 -14.33
CA ASP A 50 31.55 27.29 -15.44
C ASP A 50 31.17 28.07 -16.71
N ILE A 51 29.87 28.24 -16.97
CA ILE A 51 29.36 29.03 -18.10
C ILE A 51 29.45 30.53 -17.82
N THR A 52 29.06 31.01 -16.63
CA THR A 52 29.19 32.42 -16.24
C THR A 52 30.66 32.86 -16.27
N ILE A 53 31.58 31.95 -15.94
CA ILE A 53 33.03 32.14 -16.00
C ILE A 53 33.50 32.43 -17.43
N LYS A 54 32.83 31.88 -18.45
CA LYS A 54 33.20 32.05 -19.87
C LYS A 54 32.59 33.27 -20.55
N THR A 55 31.56 33.90 -19.95
CA THR A 55 30.73 34.91 -20.64
C THR A 55 30.70 36.28 -19.95
N TYR A 56 31.51 36.53 -18.92
CA TYR A 56 31.42 37.79 -18.16
C TYR A 56 32.39 38.88 -18.65
N GLU A 57 31.90 39.72 -19.57
CA GLU A 57 32.42 41.05 -19.86
C GLU A 57 31.51 42.14 -19.26
N SER A 58 32.13 43.24 -18.83
CA SER A 58 31.52 44.54 -18.47
C SER A 58 30.68 44.62 -17.18
N TYR A 59 31.33 45.08 -16.10
CA TYR A 59 30.67 45.84 -15.03
C TYR A 59 31.50 47.10 -14.72
N ASN A 60 32.03 47.73 -15.78
CA ASN A 60 32.45 49.12 -15.71
C ASN A 60 31.18 49.97 -15.73
N ALA A 61 30.70 50.33 -14.54
CA ALA A 61 29.75 51.41 -14.37
C ALA A 61 30.47 52.49 -13.55
N GLY A 62 30.77 53.61 -14.20
CA GLY A 62 31.56 54.72 -13.68
C GLY A 62 30.88 55.49 -12.54
N GLY A 63 30.90 54.91 -11.34
CA GLY A 63 30.62 55.59 -10.08
C GLY A 63 31.88 55.74 -9.22
N GLU A 64 31.78 56.52 -8.13
CA GLU A 64 32.83 56.62 -7.12
C GLU A 64 33.20 55.23 -6.59
N VAL A 65 34.48 54.89 -6.71
CA VAL A 65 34.99 53.58 -6.30
C VAL A 65 35.42 53.72 -4.84
N THR A 66 34.74 52.99 -3.95
CA THR A 66 35.09 52.91 -2.53
C THR A 66 35.67 51.52 -2.21
N GLU A 67 36.52 51.45 -1.18
CA GLU A 67 36.96 50.16 -0.65
C GLU A 67 35.77 49.39 -0.08
N ALA A 68 35.63 48.13 -0.48
CA ALA A 68 34.50 47.29 -0.07
C ALA A 68 34.89 45.81 -0.02
N ASP A 69 34.36 45.06 0.94
CA ASP A 69 34.45 43.60 1.00
C ASP A 69 33.05 43.04 1.27
N ILE A 70 32.43 42.49 0.23
CA ILE A 70 31.03 42.05 0.26
C ILE A 70 30.98 40.57 -0.12
N THR A 71 30.40 39.74 0.75
CA THR A 71 30.12 38.34 0.42
C THR A 71 28.63 38.18 0.11
N ARG A 72 28.32 37.57 -1.04
CA ARG A 72 26.95 37.22 -1.45
C ARG A 72 26.85 35.73 -1.76
N LYS A 73 25.78 35.10 -1.29
CA LYS A 73 25.43 33.75 -1.70
C LYS A 73 24.83 33.81 -3.11
N THR A 74 25.40 33.07 -4.06
CA THR A 74 24.97 33.06 -5.47
C THR A 74 24.38 31.68 -5.77
N GLY A 75 23.20 31.39 -5.23
CA GLY A 75 22.56 30.07 -5.31
C GLY A 75 22.61 29.29 -3.99
N SER A 76 22.36 28.00 -4.04
CA SER A 76 22.34 27.13 -2.86
C SER A 76 23.74 26.63 -2.47
N TYR A 77 24.60 26.43 -3.46
CA TYR A 77 25.90 25.76 -3.34
C TYR A 77 27.10 26.60 -3.81
N VAL A 78 26.86 27.83 -4.25
CA VAL A 78 27.90 28.75 -4.72
C VAL A 78 27.85 30.05 -3.91
N SER A 79 29.02 30.54 -3.50
CA SER A 79 29.15 31.85 -2.87
C SER A 79 30.24 32.68 -3.54
N ALA A 80 29.99 33.97 -3.71
CA ALA A 80 30.94 34.92 -4.27
C ALA A 80 31.28 36.00 -3.24
N ARG A 81 32.59 36.20 -3.00
CA ARG A 81 33.14 37.31 -2.24
C ARG A 81 33.75 38.32 -3.20
N MET A 82 33.38 39.57 -3.05
CA MET A 82 33.85 40.69 -3.87
C MET A 82 34.64 41.65 -2.98
N ARG A 83 35.93 41.78 -3.25
CA ARG A 83 36.80 42.79 -2.63
C ARG A 83 37.11 43.87 -3.66
N THR A 84 36.91 45.13 -3.32
CA THR A 84 37.34 46.27 -4.14
C THR A 84 38.43 47.00 -3.36
N TRP A 85 39.59 47.13 -3.99
CA TRP A 85 40.70 47.94 -3.48
C TRP A 85 40.82 49.19 -4.34
N VAL A 86 41.02 50.32 -3.68
CA VAL A 86 41.22 51.61 -4.34
C VAL A 86 42.66 52.03 -4.07
N PHE A 87 43.32 52.52 -5.11
CA PHE A 87 44.70 53.00 -5.04
C PHE A 87 44.68 54.53 -4.99
N ASN A 88 45.39 55.11 -4.01
CA ASN A 88 45.38 56.57 -3.77
C ASN A 88 46.80 57.14 -3.67
N THR A 89 47.79 56.42 -4.22
CA THR A 89 49.19 56.85 -4.25
C THR A 89 49.57 57.47 -5.60
N ARG A 90 50.64 58.27 -5.61
CA ARG A 90 51.22 58.81 -6.85
C ARG A 90 51.80 57.72 -7.77
N ASP A 91 52.16 56.56 -7.22
CA ASP A 91 52.66 55.39 -7.96
C ASP A 91 51.72 54.20 -7.78
N VAL A 92 50.59 54.29 -8.49
CA VAL A 92 49.52 53.27 -8.47
C VAL A 92 50.02 51.89 -8.90
N ARG A 93 51.01 51.83 -9.81
CA ARG A 93 51.55 50.56 -10.31
C ARG A 93 52.26 49.81 -9.20
N SER A 94 53.13 50.49 -8.46
CA SER A 94 53.85 49.89 -7.33
C SER A 94 52.90 49.52 -6.19
N GLU A 95 51.89 50.35 -5.91
CA GLU A 95 50.85 50.03 -4.92
C GLU A 95 50.06 48.77 -5.31
N CYS A 96 49.65 48.64 -6.58
CA CYS A 96 48.94 47.48 -7.10
C CYS A 96 49.75 46.19 -6.95
N ILE A 97 51.03 46.21 -7.33
CA ILE A 97 51.94 45.06 -7.22
C ILE A 97 52.13 44.66 -5.75
N ASN A 98 52.38 45.63 -4.86
CA ASN A 98 52.61 45.37 -3.45
C ASN A 98 51.37 44.80 -2.75
N ARG A 99 50.17 45.32 -3.04
CA ARG A 99 48.92 44.81 -2.44
C ARG A 99 48.57 43.41 -2.96
N LEU A 100 48.75 43.12 -4.25
CA LEU A 100 48.51 41.78 -4.79
C LEU A 100 49.52 40.76 -4.25
N SER A 101 50.80 41.14 -4.17
CA SER A 101 51.88 40.25 -3.70
C SER A 101 51.81 39.97 -2.19
N SER A 102 51.29 40.91 -1.40
CA SER A 102 51.11 40.74 0.05
C SER A 102 49.73 40.19 0.44
N SER A 103 48.87 39.88 -0.54
CA SER A 103 47.53 39.39 -0.27
C SER A 103 47.49 37.92 0.18
N ASP A 104 46.36 37.54 0.78
CA ASP A 104 46.02 36.16 1.13
C ASP A 104 45.76 35.25 -0.09
N LEU A 105 45.75 35.83 -1.29
CA LEU A 105 45.49 35.15 -2.56
C LEU A 105 46.84 35.06 -3.30
N THR A 106 47.37 33.85 -3.47
CA THR A 106 48.68 33.65 -4.10
C THR A 106 48.56 33.81 -5.62
N PHE A 107 48.79 35.02 -6.12
CA PHE A 107 48.77 35.32 -7.56
C PHE A 107 50.11 34.99 -8.21
N ASN A 108 50.09 34.57 -9.48
CA ASN A 108 51.31 34.39 -10.26
C ASN A 108 51.78 35.72 -10.86
N ASP A 109 53.07 35.82 -11.18
CA ASP A 109 53.67 37.05 -11.72
C ASP A 109 52.98 37.53 -13.00
N MET A 110 52.54 36.59 -13.84
CA MET A 110 51.84 36.90 -15.09
C MET A 110 50.49 37.58 -14.85
N ALA A 111 49.74 37.17 -13.82
CA ALA A 111 48.47 37.78 -13.43
C ALA A 111 48.67 39.19 -12.88
N ILE A 112 49.71 39.38 -12.05
CA ILE A 112 50.06 40.68 -11.48
C ILE A 112 50.47 41.64 -12.61
N ILE A 113 51.31 41.20 -13.55
CA ILE A 113 51.71 42.00 -14.73
C ILE A 113 50.48 42.35 -15.57
N ARG A 114 49.62 41.37 -15.86
CA ARG A 114 48.43 41.55 -16.69
C ARG A 114 47.48 42.60 -16.11
N ILE A 115 47.30 42.63 -14.78
CA ILE A 115 46.42 43.59 -14.09
C ILE A 115 47.10 44.94 -13.89
N CYS A 116 48.25 44.98 -13.21
CA CYS A 116 48.86 46.23 -12.76
C CYS A 116 49.61 46.98 -13.87
N GLN A 117 50.04 46.29 -14.94
CA GLN A 117 50.81 46.90 -16.03
C GLN A 117 49.99 47.00 -17.31
N ASN A 118 49.35 45.89 -17.70
CA ASN A 118 48.61 45.84 -18.97
C ASN A 118 47.14 46.27 -18.81
N LYS A 119 46.66 46.54 -17.58
CA LYS A 119 45.27 46.91 -17.29
C LYS A 119 44.26 45.92 -17.89
N LEU A 120 44.63 44.65 -17.96
CA LEU A 120 43.79 43.57 -18.48
C LEU A 120 43.33 42.66 -17.34
N PRO A 121 42.08 42.16 -17.36
CA PRO A 121 41.59 41.24 -16.35
C PRO A 121 42.40 39.94 -16.34
N SER A 122 42.48 39.31 -15.17
CA SER A 122 43.16 38.03 -14.96
C SER A 122 42.22 37.08 -14.22
N ILE A 123 42.20 35.82 -14.67
CA ILE A 123 41.34 34.75 -14.16
C ILE A 123 42.22 33.58 -13.78
N GLY A 124 41.98 32.97 -12.62
CA GLY A 124 42.70 31.78 -12.20
C GLY A 124 42.24 31.26 -10.82
N GLU A 125 42.77 30.10 -10.44
CA GLU A 125 42.56 29.52 -9.12
C GLU A 125 43.65 30.00 -8.16
N TYR A 126 43.41 31.12 -7.47
CA TYR A 126 44.43 31.75 -6.59
C TYR A 126 44.17 31.53 -5.09
N ALA A 127 42.98 31.05 -4.69
CA ALA A 127 42.60 30.81 -3.29
C ALA A 127 42.54 29.31 -2.92
N GLY A 128 43.04 28.42 -3.80
CA GLY A 128 43.01 26.97 -3.63
C GLY A 128 42.07 26.25 -4.61
N LYS A 129 42.10 24.90 -4.60
CA LYS A 129 41.31 24.06 -5.51
C LYS A 129 39.81 24.30 -5.34
N GLY A 130 39.10 24.49 -6.46
CA GLY A 130 37.64 24.72 -6.45
C GLY A 130 37.23 26.13 -6.06
N THR A 131 38.19 27.07 -6.05
CA THR A 131 37.92 28.51 -5.94
C THR A 131 38.37 29.20 -7.21
N LEU A 132 37.48 29.96 -7.82
CA LEU A 132 37.83 30.79 -8.96
C LEU A 132 37.94 32.24 -8.51
N THR A 133 39.09 32.83 -8.79
CA THR A 133 39.33 34.24 -8.53
C THR A 133 39.51 34.99 -9.85
N ILE A 134 38.68 36.02 -10.02
CA ILE A 134 38.76 36.94 -11.16
C ILE A 134 39.14 38.32 -10.62
N ILE A 135 40.18 38.92 -11.20
CA ILE A 135 40.63 40.26 -10.88
C ILE A 135 40.30 41.16 -12.06
N PHE A 136 39.66 42.29 -11.78
CA PHE A 136 39.34 43.32 -12.75
C PHE A 136 40.06 44.61 -12.38
N PRO A 137 40.75 45.27 -13.32
CA PRO A 137 41.22 46.62 -13.11
C PRO A 137 40.00 47.56 -13.08
N VAL A 138 40.01 48.50 -12.15
CA VAL A 138 39.03 49.57 -12.08
C VAL A 138 39.69 50.81 -12.68
N LEU A 139 39.14 51.30 -13.79
CA LEU A 139 39.75 52.36 -14.59
C LEU A 139 38.98 53.67 -14.50
N SER A 140 39.68 54.79 -14.59
CA SER A 140 39.09 56.11 -14.75
C SER A 140 38.55 56.29 -16.19
N PRO A 141 37.75 57.34 -16.46
CA PRO A 141 37.37 57.70 -17.83
C PRO A 141 38.56 58.02 -18.75
N THR A 142 39.72 58.34 -18.18
CA THR A 142 40.99 58.59 -18.89
C THR A 142 41.88 57.36 -18.99
N ASP A 143 41.34 56.16 -18.71
CA ASP A 143 42.04 54.87 -18.73
C ASP A 143 43.12 54.72 -17.64
N GLU A 144 43.13 55.55 -16.60
CA GLU A 144 44.07 55.39 -15.48
C GLU A 144 43.58 54.32 -14.50
N LEU A 145 44.51 53.52 -13.96
CA LEU A 145 44.16 52.52 -12.94
C LEU A 145 43.80 53.25 -11.64
N LEU A 146 42.56 53.09 -11.18
CA LEU A 146 42.06 53.63 -9.91
C LEU A 146 42.06 52.59 -8.79
N GLY A 147 42.07 51.30 -9.15
CA GLY A 147 41.90 50.23 -8.19
C GLY A 147 41.80 48.87 -8.85
N ILE A 148 41.53 47.84 -8.05
CA ILE A 148 41.20 46.52 -8.56
C ILE A 148 40.00 45.94 -7.82
N ARG A 149 39.23 45.12 -8.52
CA ARG A 149 38.11 44.38 -7.98
C ARG A 149 38.38 42.89 -8.10
N ILE A 150 38.47 42.21 -6.97
CA ILE A 150 38.74 40.79 -6.84
C ILE A 150 37.44 40.08 -6.51
N ARG A 151 36.96 39.23 -7.42
CA ARG A 151 35.84 38.33 -7.18
C ARG A 151 36.38 36.93 -6.93
N THR A 152 36.24 36.42 -5.72
CA THR A 152 36.51 35.01 -5.40
C THR A 152 35.20 34.27 -5.28
N THR A 153 35.00 33.27 -6.13
CA THR A 153 33.83 32.39 -6.10
C THR A 153 34.26 31.02 -5.64
N SER A 154 33.63 30.53 -4.58
CA SER A 154 33.89 29.22 -4.00
C SER A 154 32.69 28.30 -4.18
N GLU A 155 32.99 27.04 -4.52
CA GLU A 155 32.04 25.94 -4.54
C GLU A 155 31.94 25.31 -3.15
N THR A 156 30.71 25.04 -2.68
CA THR A 156 30.54 24.16 -1.51
C THR A 156 30.60 22.70 -1.95
N PRO A 157 31.14 21.79 -1.11
CA PRO A 157 31.22 20.38 -1.47
C PRO A 157 29.82 19.81 -1.77
N PRO A 158 29.73 18.77 -2.62
CA PRO A 158 28.45 18.18 -2.98
C PRO A 158 27.72 17.71 -1.71
N PRO A 159 26.38 17.86 -1.65
CA PRO A 159 25.62 17.49 -0.47
C PRO A 159 25.84 16.00 -0.19
N SER A 160 26.30 15.69 1.02
CA SER A 160 26.44 14.31 1.48
C SER A 160 25.06 13.73 1.82
N PHE A 161 24.97 12.41 1.88
CA PHE A 161 23.74 11.74 2.31
C PHE A 161 23.29 12.19 3.71
N LEU A 162 24.26 12.35 4.62
CA LEU A 162 24.00 12.84 5.97
C LEU A 162 23.43 14.27 5.95
N TYR A 163 23.97 15.15 5.09
CA TYR A 163 23.46 16.51 4.91
C TYR A 163 22.00 16.51 4.44
N THR A 164 21.66 15.65 3.46
CA THR A 164 20.27 15.49 3.00
C THR A 164 19.35 15.08 4.16
N LEU A 165 19.80 14.17 5.03
CA LEU A 165 19.00 13.70 6.16
C LEU A 165 18.79 14.78 7.24
N THR A 166 19.80 15.60 7.50
CA THR A 166 19.78 16.61 8.57
C THR A 166 19.25 17.97 8.12
N SER A 167 19.22 18.24 6.82
CA SER A 167 18.72 19.52 6.31
C SER A 167 17.22 19.64 6.55
N LEU A 168 16.79 20.77 7.13
CA LEU A 168 15.39 20.97 7.54
C LEU A 168 14.42 20.84 6.36
N GLY A 169 14.81 21.35 5.18
CA GLY A 169 14.00 21.26 3.96
C GLY A 169 13.79 19.81 3.49
N SER A 170 14.86 19.01 3.38
CA SER A 170 14.72 17.61 2.98
C SER A 170 14.04 16.76 4.05
N ALA A 171 14.33 16.99 5.33
CA ALA A 171 13.74 16.24 6.45
C ALA A 171 12.22 16.41 6.51
N THR A 172 11.71 17.62 6.28
CA THR A 172 10.26 17.89 6.22
C THR A 172 9.59 17.21 5.03
N ILE A 173 10.24 17.17 3.86
CA ILE A 173 9.75 16.43 2.68
C ILE A 173 9.71 14.93 2.97
N ILE A 174 10.80 14.36 3.51
CA ILE A 174 10.86 12.93 3.85
C ILE A 174 9.77 12.56 4.85
N LEU A 175 9.62 13.34 5.93
CA LEU A 175 8.63 13.07 6.97
C LEU A 175 7.19 13.14 6.42
N SER A 176 6.86 14.17 5.63
CA SER A 176 5.51 14.33 5.07
C SER A 176 5.14 13.21 4.10
N VAL A 177 6.07 12.80 3.23
CA VAL A 177 5.85 11.68 2.29
C VAL A 177 5.73 10.35 3.02
N VAL A 178 6.55 10.10 4.05
CA VAL A 178 6.46 8.89 4.87
C VAL A 178 5.12 8.83 5.60
N ILE A 179 4.72 9.90 6.28
CA ILE A 179 3.42 9.96 6.98
C ILE A 179 2.27 9.72 6.00
N LEU A 180 2.26 10.39 4.85
CA LEU A 180 1.23 10.22 3.83
C LEU A 180 1.17 8.77 3.32
N SER A 181 2.32 8.17 3.03
CA SER A 181 2.40 6.78 2.55
C SER A 181 1.91 5.76 3.59
N VAL A 182 2.20 6.01 4.87
CA VAL A 182 1.74 5.18 5.99
C VAL A 182 0.23 5.27 6.15
N ILE A 183 -0.33 6.48 6.12
CA ILE A 183 -1.78 6.69 6.22
C ILE A 183 -2.50 6.00 5.04
N LEU A 184 -2.03 6.24 3.81
CA LEU A 184 -2.63 5.66 2.60
C LEU A 184 -2.52 4.13 2.59
N GLY A 185 -1.35 3.58 2.94
CA GLY A 185 -1.13 2.14 3.04
C GLY A 185 -2.00 1.48 4.10
N SER A 186 -2.17 2.12 5.26
CA SER A 186 -3.03 1.63 6.34
C SER A 186 -4.51 1.65 5.94
N LEU A 187 -4.97 2.71 5.28
CA LEU A 187 -6.33 2.81 4.74
C LEU A 187 -6.62 1.72 3.72
N LEU A 188 -5.70 1.51 2.76
CA LEU A 188 -5.80 0.44 1.76
C LEU A 188 -5.85 -0.94 2.41
N SER A 189 -5.04 -1.20 3.44
CA SER A 189 -5.06 -2.45 4.22
C SER A 189 -6.43 -2.69 4.87
N LEU A 190 -7.02 -1.65 5.47
CA LEU A 190 -8.34 -1.76 6.11
C LEU A 190 -9.45 -2.03 5.08
N LEU A 191 -9.42 -1.33 3.94
CA LEU A 191 -10.35 -1.59 2.84
C LEU A 191 -10.20 -3.02 2.32
N ALA A 192 -8.97 -3.47 2.06
CA ALA A 192 -8.71 -4.84 1.63
C ALA A 192 -9.25 -5.87 2.63
N LYS A 193 -9.07 -5.65 3.94
CA LYS A 193 -9.64 -6.54 4.97
C LYS A 193 -11.17 -6.59 4.90
N LYS A 194 -11.83 -5.44 4.84
CA LYS A 194 -13.29 -5.35 4.79
C LYS A 194 -13.88 -6.02 3.54
N TYR A 195 -13.31 -5.74 2.37
CA TYR A 195 -13.84 -6.22 1.08
C TYR A 195 -13.41 -7.62 0.69
N LEU A 196 -12.20 -8.06 1.07
CA LEU A 196 -11.68 -9.36 0.64
C LEU A 196 -11.82 -10.46 1.69
N ILE A 197 -12.09 -10.11 2.95
CA ILE A 197 -12.19 -11.08 4.06
C ILE A 197 -13.58 -11.04 4.71
N GLU A 198 -14.01 -9.90 5.24
CA GLU A 198 -15.22 -9.82 6.06
C GLU A 198 -16.51 -9.94 5.23
N LEU A 199 -16.63 -9.16 4.14
CA LEU A 199 -17.78 -9.21 3.25
C LEU A 199 -18.06 -10.61 2.69
N PRO A 200 -17.05 -11.37 2.21
CA PRO A 200 -17.25 -12.74 1.80
C PRO A 200 -17.72 -13.68 2.91
N ILE A 201 -17.33 -13.46 4.17
CA ILE A 201 -17.78 -14.34 5.28
C ILE A 201 -19.27 -14.11 5.55
N ILE A 202 -19.70 -12.85 5.68
CA ILE A 202 -21.11 -12.48 5.91
C ILE A 202 -21.99 -12.92 4.73
N ALA A 203 -21.47 -12.80 3.50
CA ALA A 203 -22.18 -13.27 2.31
C ALA A 203 -22.25 -14.81 2.22
N ARG A 204 -21.40 -15.55 2.94
CA ARG A 204 -21.32 -17.01 2.83
C ARG A 204 -22.12 -17.77 3.87
N TYR A 205 -22.32 -17.22 5.06
CA TYR A 205 -23.01 -17.91 6.15
C TYR A 205 -24.32 -17.23 6.51
N ASP A 206 -25.32 -18.03 6.87
CA ASP A 206 -26.60 -17.60 7.41
C ASP A 206 -26.41 -17.21 8.88
N ASP A 207 -26.76 -15.98 9.23
CA ASP A 207 -26.47 -15.43 10.58
C ASP A 207 -27.29 -16.13 11.68
N LEU A 208 -28.44 -16.71 11.32
CA LEU A 208 -29.32 -17.38 12.27
C LEU A 208 -28.84 -18.78 12.63
N THR A 209 -28.46 -19.57 11.63
CA THR A 209 -28.13 -21.01 11.79
C THR A 209 -26.64 -21.32 11.71
N GLY A 210 -25.83 -20.38 11.19
CA GLY A 210 -24.41 -20.58 10.92
C GLY A 210 -24.12 -21.54 9.75
N TYR A 211 -25.14 -21.96 8.99
CA TYR A 211 -24.98 -22.79 7.79
C TYR A 211 -24.58 -21.93 6.59
N LEU A 212 -24.11 -22.55 5.50
CA LEU A 212 -23.82 -21.81 4.27
C LEU A 212 -25.11 -21.25 3.66
N ARG A 213 -25.10 -20.01 3.19
CA ARG A 213 -26.15 -19.48 2.31
C ARG A 213 -26.11 -20.22 0.96
N ARG A 214 -27.21 -20.18 0.22
CA ARG A 214 -27.41 -20.89 -1.06
C ARG A 214 -26.19 -20.88 -1.99
N ASP A 215 -25.68 -19.72 -2.37
CA ASP A 215 -24.56 -19.63 -3.33
C ASP A 215 -23.26 -20.24 -2.78
N ALA A 216 -23.01 -20.06 -1.49
CA ALA A 216 -21.83 -20.61 -0.83
C ALA A 216 -21.92 -22.13 -0.66
N PHE A 217 -23.13 -22.67 -0.41
CA PHE A 217 -23.40 -24.10 -0.42
C PHE A 217 -23.17 -24.68 -1.81
N PHE A 218 -23.68 -24.05 -2.86
CA PHE A 218 -23.55 -24.52 -4.25
C PHE A 218 -22.08 -24.57 -4.68
N LEU A 219 -21.29 -23.57 -4.31
CA LEU A 219 -19.85 -23.56 -4.57
C LEU A 219 -19.13 -24.71 -3.83
N ALA A 220 -19.47 -24.95 -2.56
CA ALA A 220 -18.87 -26.01 -1.76
C ALA A 220 -19.27 -27.41 -2.28
N ALA A 221 -20.53 -27.60 -2.65
CA ALA A 221 -21.06 -28.82 -3.23
C ALA A 221 -20.37 -29.16 -4.56
N ASN A 222 -20.27 -28.20 -5.49
CA ASN A 222 -19.56 -28.39 -6.76
C ASN A 222 -18.08 -28.78 -6.56
N LYS A 223 -17.43 -28.22 -5.54
CA LYS A 223 -16.07 -28.61 -5.18
C LYS A 223 -16.01 -30.06 -4.68
N ALA A 224 -16.95 -30.49 -3.84
CA ALA A 224 -17.05 -31.87 -3.40
C ALA A 224 -17.28 -32.83 -4.58
N PHE A 225 -18.15 -32.46 -5.53
CA PHE A 225 -18.42 -33.25 -6.73
C PHE A 225 -17.19 -33.37 -7.63
N SER A 226 -16.44 -32.27 -7.79
CA SER A 226 -15.18 -32.28 -8.54
C SER A 226 -14.17 -33.26 -7.92
N ILE A 227 -14.07 -33.29 -6.58
CA ILE A 227 -13.22 -34.25 -5.86
C ILE A 227 -13.73 -35.68 -6.02
N ALA A 228 -15.04 -35.90 -5.96
CA ALA A 228 -15.66 -37.21 -6.18
C ALA A 228 -15.40 -37.73 -7.61
N ASN A 229 -15.48 -36.85 -8.60
CA ASN A 229 -15.17 -37.17 -10.01
C ASN A 229 -13.73 -37.66 -10.21
N LEU A 230 -12.78 -37.08 -9.47
CA LEU A 230 -11.37 -37.48 -9.47
C LEU A 230 -11.13 -38.77 -8.69
N THR A 231 -11.74 -38.91 -7.51
CA THR A 231 -11.47 -40.01 -6.56
C THR A 231 -12.36 -41.23 -6.74
N LYS A 232 -13.41 -41.11 -7.56
CA LYS A 232 -14.47 -42.12 -7.75
C LYS A 232 -15.14 -42.57 -6.46
N ARG A 233 -15.25 -41.66 -5.49
CA ARG A 233 -15.92 -41.92 -4.21
C ARG A 233 -17.36 -41.45 -4.24
N PRO A 234 -18.28 -42.14 -3.54
CA PRO A 234 -19.69 -41.76 -3.52
C PRO A 234 -19.89 -40.44 -2.77
N VAL A 235 -20.93 -39.70 -3.16
CA VAL A 235 -21.38 -38.49 -2.49
C VAL A 235 -22.89 -38.56 -2.41
N SER A 236 -23.47 -38.31 -1.24
CA SER A 236 -24.92 -38.17 -1.10
C SER A 236 -25.30 -36.72 -0.89
N VAL A 237 -26.46 -36.33 -1.42
CA VAL A 237 -27.06 -35.01 -1.24
C VAL A 237 -28.42 -35.17 -0.57
N ILE A 238 -28.69 -34.29 0.38
CA ILE A 238 -29.88 -34.29 1.20
C ILE A 238 -30.54 -32.93 1.07
N LEU A 239 -31.84 -32.91 0.83
CA LEU A 239 -32.72 -31.76 1.00
C LEU A 239 -33.68 -32.01 2.16
N ILE A 240 -33.89 -30.98 2.97
CA ILE A 240 -34.66 -31.04 4.21
C ILE A 240 -35.60 -29.84 4.24
N ASP A 241 -36.86 -30.08 4.61
CA ASP A 241 -37.87 -29.06 4.83
C ASP A 241 -38.53 -29.26 6.20
N ILE A 242 -38.71 -28.19 6.96
CA ILE A 242 -39.40 -28.24 8.25
C ILE A 242 -40.91 -28.33 8.01
N ASP A 243 -41.51 -29.42 8.50
CA ASP A 243 -42.93 -29.64 8.30
C ASP A 243 -43.76 -28.58 9.02
N TYR A 244 -44.74 -28.02 8.30
CA TYR A 244 -45.66 -27.00 8.82
C TYR A 244 -44.98 -25.74 9.38
N PHE A 245 -43.77 -25.40 8.93
CA PHE A 245 -43.02 -24.25 9.45
C PHE A 245 -43.79 -22.92 9.39
N LYS A 246 -44.53 -22.68 8.30
CA LYS A 246 -45.41 -21.51 8.19
C LYS A 246 -46.43 -21.45 9.33
N GLN A 247 -47.03 -22.58 9.72
CA GLN A 247 -48.00 -22.61 10.83
C GLN A 247 -47.33 -22.30 12.17
N VAL A 248 -46.07 -22.70 12.37
CA VAL A 248 -45.29 -22.33 13.56
C VAL A 248 -45.13 -20.81 13.64
N ASN A 249 -44.73 -20.17 12.54
CA ASN A 249 -44.64 -18.71 12.46
C ASN A 249 -46.00 -18.02 12.68
N ASP A 250 -47.04 -18.50 12.01
CA ASP A 250 -48.37 -17.91 12.08
C ASP A 250 -49.01 -18.06 13.48
N SER A 251 -48.69 -19.14 14.21
CA SER A 251 -49.27 -19.43 15.53
C SER A 251 -48.48 -18.84 16.69
N PHE A 252 -47.14 -18.78 16.58
CA PHE A 252 -46.27 -18.44 17.71
C PHE A 252 -45.35 -17.23 17.42
N GLY A 253 -45.40 -16.68 16.21
CA GLY A 253 -44.58 -15.56 15.77
C GLY A 253 -43.19 -15.95 15.27
N HIS A 254 -42.57 -15.04 14.52
CA HIS A 254 -41.28 -15.28 13.87
C HIS A 254 -40.14 -15.60 14.82
N SER A 255 -40.13 -15.08 16.05
CA SER A 255 -39.09 -15.41 17.03
C SER A 255 -39.07 -16.90 17.38
N VAL A 256 -40.24 -17.54 17.44
CA VAL A 256 -40.35 -18.98 17.71
C VAL A 256 -39.99 -19.80 16.46
N GLY A 257 -40.30 -19.29 15.27
CA GLY A 257 -39.80 -19.86 14.02
C GLY A 257 -38.27 -19.83 13.93
N ASP A 258 -37.65 -18.74 14.38
CA ASP A 258 -36.19 -18.62 14.47
C ASP A 258 -35.57 -19.66 15.41
N ASP A 259 -36.21 -19.90 16.56
CA ASP A 259 -35.79 -20.96 17.49
C ASP A 259 -35.94 -22.35 16.85
N ALA A 260 -37.02 -22.60 16.12
CA ALA A 260 -37.24 -23.85 15.39
C ALA A 260 -36.15 -24.09 14.32
N LEU A 261 -35.77 -23.06 13.56
CA LEU A 261 -34.70 -23.14 12.57
C LEU A 261 -33.34 -23.46 13.21
N LYS A 262 -33.00 -22.80 14.32
CA LYS A 262 -31.78 -23.06 15.08
C LYS A 262 -31.76 -24.48 15.64
N PHE A 263 -32.87 -24.92 16.21
CA PHE A 263 -33.00 -26.27 16.78
C PHE A 263 -32.77 -27.36 15.72
N VAL A 264 -33.40 -27.22 14.55
CA VAL A 264 -33.20 -28.17 13.45
C VAL A 264 -31.75 -28.14 12.98
N ALA A 265 -31.19 -26.96 12.71
CA ALA A 265 -29.79 -26.82 12.30
C ALA A 265 -28.83 -27.48 13.30
N ASP A 266 -28.95 -27.20 14.60
CA ASP A 266 -28.09 -27.79 15.62
C ASP A 266 -28.26 -29.31 15.75
N THR A 267 -29.48 -29.81 15.60
CA THR A 267 -29.76 -31.26 15.67
C THR A 267 -29.12 -32.01 14.52
N PHE A 268 -29.20 -31.45 13.30
CA PHE A 268 -28.47 -31.98 12.15
C PHE A 268 -26.97 -31.87 12.40
N LYS A 269 -26.42 -30.69 12.68
CA LYS A 269 -24.97 -30.51 12.88
C LYS A 269 -24.34 -31.48 13.89
N LYS A 270 -25.03 -31.84 14.98
CA LYS A 270 -24.58 -32.83 15.98
C LYS A 270 -24.66 -34.29 15.52
N SER A 271 -25.41 -34.58 14.47
CA SER A 271 -25.63 -35.91 13.91
C SER A 271 -24.68 -36.27 12.75
N PHE A 272 -24.01 -35.26 12.19
CA PHE A 272 -23.13 -35.33 11.03
C PHE A 272 -21.67 -35.05 11.42
N ARG A 273 -20.75 -35.29 10.49
CA ARG A 273 -19.31 -35.11 10.68
C ARG A 273 -18.90 -33.67 10.40
N ARG A 274 -17.67 -33.31 10.78
CA ARG A 274 -17.14 -31.95 10.59
C ARG A 274 -16.88 -31.62 9.12
N GLU A 275 -16.56 -32.64 8.32
CA GLU A 275 -16.29 -32.52 6.89
C GLU A 275 -17.55 -32.43 6.01
N ASP A 276 -18.73 -32.68 6.58
CA ASP A 276 -20.01 -32.56 5.87
C ASP A 276 -20.32 -31.07 5.60
N ILE A 277 -21.02 -30.82 4.50
CA ILE A 277 -21.29 -29.46 4.03
C ILE A 277 -22.75 -29.14 4.29
N PHE A 278 -23.01 -28.10 5.07
CA PHE A 278 -24.36 -27.70 5.47
C PHE A 278 -24.75 -26.37 4.84
N GLY A 279 -25.93 -26.30 4.27
CA GLY A 279 -26.50 -25.09 3.67
C GLY A 279 -27.93 -24.84 4.12
N ARG A 280 -28.29 -23.56 4.26
CA ARG A 280 -29.67 -23.08 4.31
C ARG A 280 -29.96 -22.40 2.98
N ILE A 281 -30.75 -23.08 2.13
CA ILE A 281 -30.92 -22.72 0.71
C ILE A 281 -32.23 -21.96 0.44
N GLY A 282 -33.13 -21.92 1.44
CA GLY A 282 -34.41 -21.23 1.44
C GLY A 282 -34.80 -20.80 2.86
N GLY A 283 -36.06 -20.41 3.06
CA GLY A 283 -36.56 -19.94 4.36
C GLY A 283 -36.48 -21.03 5.44
N ASP A 284 -37.07 -22.19 5.15
CA ASP A 284 -37.16 -23.40 5.97
C ASP A 284 -36.49 -24.62 5.33
N GLU A 285 -35.77 -24.40 4.23
CA GLU A 285 -35.12 -25.42 3.43
C GLU A 285 -33.61 -25.50 3.75
N PHE A 286 -33.16 -26.69 4.09
CA PHE A 286 -31.76 -27.01 4.34
C PHE A 286 -31.25 -28.01 3.30
N ALA A 287 -29.96 -27.95 3.03
CA ALA A 287 -29.27 -28.88 2.16
C ALA A 287 -27.98 -29.38 2.82
N ILE A 288 -27.67 -30.66 2.64
CA ILE A 288 -26.45 -31.27 3.16
C ILE A 288 -25.78 -32.09 2.07
N VAL A 289 -24.46 -31.97 1.94
CA VAL A 289 -23.64 -32.87 1.12
C VAL A 289 -22.77 -33.73 2.04
N LEU A 290 -22.78 -35.04 1.80
CA LEU A 290 -21.99 -36.05 2.51
C LEU A 290 -20.90 -36.60 1.59
N PRO A 291 -19.67 -36.06 1.63
CA PRO A 291 -18.57 -36.56 0.81
C PRO A 291 -18.11 -37.95 1.29
N ASN A 292 -17.82 -38.85 0.36
CA ASN A 292 -17.37 -40.23 0.64
C ASN A 292 -18.43 -41.09 1.36
N THR A 293 -19.71 -40.83 1.10
CA THR A 293 -20.83 -41.55 1.72
C THR A 293 -21.78 -42.01 0.61
N GLY A 294 -22.11 -43.30 0.62
CA GLY A 294 -23.10 -43.90 -0.29
C GLY A 294 -24.52 -43.79 0.26
N ILE A 295 -25.51 -44.10 -0.59
CA ILE A 295 -26.93 -43.86 -0.31
C ILE A 295 -27.45 -44.54 0.96
N ASP A 296 -27.03 -45.77 1.25
CA ASP A 296 -27.56 -46.54 2.39
C ASP A 296 -26.99 -46.05 3.72
N ASP A 297 -25.71 -45.70 3.75
CA ASP A 297 -25.07 -45.06 4.92
C ASP A 297 -25.67 -43.67 5.15
N ALA A 298 -25.87 -42.90 4.09
CA ALA A 298 -26.50 -41.59 4.15
C ALA A 298 -27.93 -41.69 4.70
N TYR A 299 -28.71 -42.67 4.25
CA TYR A 299 -30.07 -42.92 4.74
C TYR A 299 -30.07 -43.20 6.24
N THR A 300 -29.17 -44.07 6.71
CA THR A 300 -29.06 -44.41 8.13
C THR A 300 -28.74 -43.18 9.00
N ILE A 301 -27.82 -42.33 8.54
CA ILE A 301 -27.41 -41.13 9.28
C ILE A 301 -28.56 -40.10 9.31
N VAL A 302 -29.19 -39.86 8.16
CA VAL A 302 -30.20 -38.81 8.01
C VAL A 302 -31.51 -39.20 8.69
N ASP A 303 -31.92 -40.47 8.63
CA ASP A 303 -33.15 -40.91 9.26
C ASP A 303 -33.04 -40.86 10.79
N ARG A 304 -31.87 -41.21 11.33
CA ARG A 304 -31.57 -41.00 12.75
C ARG A 304 -31.63 -39.51 13.15
N ALA A 305 -31.18 -38.60 12.29
CA ALA A 305 -31.27 -37.16 12.55
C ALA A 305 -32.74 -36.69 12.53
N ARG A 306 -33.55 -37.17 11.58
CA ARG A 306 -35.00 -36.95 11.51
C ARG A 306 -35.71 -37.43 12.79
N GLU A 307 -35.41 -38.63 13.25
CA GLU A 307 -35.96 -39.17 14.49
C GLU A 307 -35.58 -38.31 15.71
N ARG A 308 -34.34 -37.81 15.78
CA ARG A 308 -33.93 -36.90 16.86
C ARG A 308 -34.73 -35.60 16.87
N VAL A 309 -34.99 -35.02 15.69
CA VAL A 309 -35.83 -33.82 15.55
C VAL A 309 -37.25 -34.10 16.05
N SER A 310 -37.86 -35.23 15.66
CA SER A 310 -39.23 -35.55 16.04
C SER A 310 -39.40 -35.98 17.50
N ASN A 311 -38.39 -36.61 18.10
CA ASN A 311 -38.43 -37.09 19.47
C ASN A 311 -37.96 -36.08 20.51
N THR A 312 -37.27 -35.01 20.11
CA THR A 312 -36.76 -33.97 21.01
C THR A 312 -37.58 -32.70 20.83
N PRO A 313 -38.35 -32.24 21.83
CA PRO A 313 -39.07 -30.98 21.72
C PRO A 313 -38.11 -29.79 21.62
N CYS A 314 -38.41 -28.84 20.73
CA CYS A 314 -37.75 -27.56 20.66
C CYS A 314 -38.21 -26.69 21.84
N GLU A 315 -37.27 -26.23 22.66
CA GLU A 315 -37.56 -25.33 23.77
C GLU A 315 -37.60 -23.88 23.25
N THR A 316 -38.73 -23.20 23.44
CA THR A 316 -38.98 -21.85 22.93
C THR A 316 -39.64 -20.99 24.00
N ALA A 317 -39.71 -19.67 23.78
CA ALA A 317 -40.44 -18.76 24.67
C ALA A 317 -41.94 -19.08 24.79
N ALA A 318 -42.53 -19.73 23.76
CA ALA A 318 -43.92 -20.17 23.77
C ALA A 318 -44.12 -21.57 24.41
N GLY A 319 -43.06 -22.19 24.92
CA GLY A 319 -43.06 -23.54 25.49
C GLY A 319 -42.39 -24.57 24.59
N LYS A 320 -42.65 -25.86 24.87
CA LYS A 320 -42.05 -26.98 24.14
C LYS A 320 -42.86 -27.31 22.90
N ILE A 321 -42.25 -27.17 21.72
CA ILE A 321 -42.90 -27.43 20.43
C ILE A 321 -42.28 -28.69 19.81
N ARG A 322 -43.13 -29.58 19.29
CA ARG A 322 -42.66 -30.74 18.52
C ARG A 322 -42.55 -30.34 17.05
N LEU A 323 -41.41 -30.66 16.45
CA LEU A 323 -41.12 -30.38 15.05
C LEU A 323 -40.87 -31.69 14.32
N THR A 324 -41.21 -31.75 13.04
CA THR A 324 -40.83 -32.85 12.16
C THR A 324 -40.23 -32.28 10.88
N VAL A 325 -39.48 -33.10 10.17
CA VAL A 325 -38.86 -32.71 8.90
C VAL A 325 -39.15 -33.77 7.84
N SER A 326 -39.36 -33.31 6.61
CA SER A 326 -39.40 -34.15 5.42
C SER A 326 -38.05 -34.09 4.72
N ILE A 327 -37.56 -35.22 4.22
CA ILE A 327 -36.20 -35.36 3.70
C ILE A 327 -36.20 -36.04 2.34
N GLY A 328 -35.58 -35.40 1.35
CA GLY A 328 -35.23 -36.00 0.06
C GLY A 328 -33.73 -36.31 0.01
N LEU A 329 -33.38 -37.57 -0.17
CA LEU A 329 -32.01 -38.06 -0.21
C LEU A 329 -31.69 -38.59 -1.60
N VAL A 330 -30.51 -38.32 -2.14
CA VAL A 330 -30.04 -38.89 -3.41
C VAL A 330 -28.55 -39.16 -3.36
N GLU A 331 -28.10 -40.11 -4.18
CA GLU A 331 -26.68 -40.30 -4.46
C GLU A 331 -26.29 -39.59 -5.74
N TYR A 332 -25.18 -38.87 -5.68
CA TYR A 332 -24.56 -38.24 -6.84
C TYR A 332 -23.97 -39.30 -7.77
N HIS A 333 -24.43 -39.33 -9.01
CA HIS A 333 -23.83 -40.19 -10.03
C HIS A 333 -22.58 -39.55 -10.62
N VAL A 334 -21.42 -39.99 -10.11
CA VAL A 334 -20.09 -39.54 -10.52
C VAL A 334 -19.94 -39.51 -12.05
N ALA A 335 -19.53 -38.36 -12.58
CA ALA A 335 -19.31 -38.07 -13.99
C ALA A 335 -20.53 -38.24 -14.93
N LYS A 336 -21.74 -38.35 -14.39
CA LYS A 336 -22.98 -38.46 -15.17
C LYS A 336 -23.91 -37.25 -15.02
N GLU A 337 -23.76 -36.51 -13.92
CA GLU A 337 -24.72 -35.47 -13.53
C GLU A 337 -24.00 -34.22 -13.04
N ASP A 338 -24.70 -33.08 -13.10
CA ASP A 338 -24.28 -31.84 -12.45
C ASP A 338 -25.05 -31.56 -11.15
N LEU A 339 -24.69 -30.50 -10.43
CA LEU A 339 -25.36 -30.16 -9.16
C LEU A 339 -26.84 -29.84 -9.35
N ILE A 340 -27.25 -29.24 -10.48
CA ILE A 340 -28.64 -28.84 -10.71
C ILE A 340 -29.51 -30.09 -10.87
N GLU A 341 -29.04 -31.08 -11.62
CA GLU A 341 -29.73 -32.35 -11.81
C GLU A 341 -29.88 -33.15 -10.50
N VAL A 342 -28.82 -33.18 -9.69
CA VAL A 342 -28.85 -33.85 -8.37
C VAL A 342 -29.83 -33.16 -7.44
N MET A 343 -29.81 -31.83 -7.38
CA MET A 343 -30.72 -31.05 -6.54
C MET A 343 -32.17 -31.24 -6.98
N LYS A 344 -32.44 -31.36 -8.28
CA LYS A 344 -33.78 -31.64 -8.81
C LYS A 344 -34.29 -33.01 -8.35
N ARG A 345 -33.46 -34.06 -8.44
CA ARG A 345 -33.84 -35.40 -7.94
C ARG A 345 -34.07 -35.40 -6.42
N ALA A 346 -33.24 -34.68 -5.68
CA ALA A 346 -33.41 -34.54 -4.23
C ALA A 346 -34.75 -33.83 -3.91
N ASP A 347 -35.15 -32.86 -4.71
CA ASP A 347 -36.44 -32.16 -4.57
C ASP A 347 -37.62 -33.08 -4.89
N ASP A 348 -37.54 -33.90 -5.95
CA ASP A 348 -38.56 -34.90 -6.27
C ASP A 348 -38.76 -35.91 -5.13
N ASN A 349 -37.67 -36.33 -4.49
CA ASN A 349 -37.71 -37.20 -3.31
C ASN A 349 -38.28 -36.45 -2.09
N LEU A 350 -37.87 -35.21 -1.85
CA LEU A 350 -38.41 -34.37 -0.77
C LEU A 350 -39.93 -34.18 -0.93
N TYR A 351 -40.39 -33.93 -2.15
CA TYR A 351 -41.81 -33.82 -2.47
C TYR A 351 -42.56 -35.11 -2.13
N THR A 352 -41.95 -36.27 -2.40
CA THR A 352 -42.52 -37.57 -2.02
C THR A 352 -42.60 -37.73 -0.50
N ALA A 353 -41.55 -37.36 0.24
CA ALA A 353 -41.54 -37.39 1.70
C ALA A 353 -42.60 -36.45 2.32
N LYS A 354 -42.83 -35.29 1.72
CA LYS A 354 -43.85 -34.31 2.16
C LYS A 354 -45.29 -34.85 2.12
N LYS A 355 -45.57 -35.93 1.36
CA LYS A 355 -46.90 -36.57 1.32
C LYS A 355 -47.27 -37.25 2.62
N THR A 356 -46.32 -37.90 3.28
CA THR A 356 -46.54 -38.57 4.57
C THR A 356 -46.03 -37.76 5.75
N ARG A 357 -45.15 -36.78 5.51
CA ARG A 357 -44.45 -35.98 6.52
C ARG A 357 -43.58 -36.84 7.44
N ASN A 358 -42.67 -36.20 8.17
CA ASN A 358 -41.74 -36.89 9.08
C ASN A 358 -41.11 -38.14 8.45
N ALA A 359 -40.67 -38.04 7.20
CA ALA A 359 -40.21 -39.17 6.41
C ALA A 359 -38.96 -38.84 5.60
N THR A 360 -38.21 -39.88 5.25
CA THR A 360 -37.04 -39.82 4.37
C THR A 360 -37.34 -40.63 3.10
N ALA A 361 -37.28 -39.98 1.94
CA ALA A 361 -37.38 -40.63 0.62
C ALA A 361 -36.00 -40.64 -0.06
N LYS A 362 -35.64 -41.75 -0.72
CA LYS A 362 -34.37 -41.92 -1.43
C LYS A 362 -34.55 -42.45 -2.84
#